data_AF-A0A7L0PRK7-F1
#
_entry.id   AF-A0A7L0PRK7-F1
#
_cell.length_a   1.000
_cell.length_b   1.000
_cell.length_c   1.000
_cell.angle_alpha   90.00
_cell.angle_beta   90.00
_cell.angle_gamma   90.00
#
_symmetry.space_group_name_H-M   'P 1'
#
loop_
_entity.id
_entity.type
_entity.pdbx_description
1 polymer ?
#
loop_
_entity_poly.entity_id
_entity_poly.type
_entity_poly.pdbx_seq_one_letter_code
_entity_poly.pdbx_strand_id
1 'polypeptide(L)'
;QCLSNTPPLTDYFLEDKYEAEINQNNPLGMRGEIAEAYAELIKQIWSGRQSYVAPRMFKTQVGRFAPQFSGYQQQDSQELLAFLLDGLHEDLNRVKKKPYLELKDANGRPDSEVAKEAWENHRLRNDSIIVDIFHGLFKSTLVCPKCSKVSVTFDPFCYLTLPLPLRRDRLMEVTLVYADPQHRPVQYRVVVPMMGAISDLCESLSKLSGVPAENMVVTDVYNHRFHKIFQMDEGLNHIMPKDDIFVYEVCKPSEDGSEYVTLSVYFREKTMRQSSSTSGTVLFGQPLLISVPKHKLTVDHLYSVVLEQISRYVKFPLAEEYSTPCPDKGTCNGSSGVDEGDIEEMEHQDGGQEGKEKLAEVDPCHSEGCMQIESARDLQPCKKQHFTFSLVNSSGNSEINSIIEGKILKLNGNYCLAMVLSSFSLHLCNKCFFFLVAFSALAIDWDSDTRRLLFDEQEAQAFEKHASMLQPQKKKAVVALRDCIELFTTMETLGEHDPWYCPNCKKHQQATKKFDLWSLPRILVVHLKRFSYSRYWRDKLDTVVEFPIRGLNMSEFVCDPRAGSYVYDLIAVSNHYGAMGVGHYTAYAKNKVNDKWYYFDDSSVSVASEDQIVTKAAYVLFYQRRNSE
;
A
#
# COMPACT_ATOMS: atom_id res chain seq x y z
N GLN A 1 -16.98 -3.30 22.85
CA GLN A 1 -16.91 -4.75 23.14
C GLN A 1 -15.84 -5.10 24.16
N CYS A 2 -14.56 -4.72 24.00
CA CYS A 2 -13.51 -5.03 24.98
C CYS A 2 -13.80 -4.51 26.40
N LEU A 3 -14.17 -3.23 26.55
CA LEU A 3 -14.58 -2.67 27.84
C LEU A 3 -15.81 -3.38 28.44
N SER A 4 -16.79 -3.74 27.59
CA SER A 4 -18.00 -4.47 28.02
C SER A 4 -17.69 -5.86 28.61
N ASN A 5 -16.63 -6.51 28.13
CA ASN A 5 -16.15 -7.78 28.68
C ASN A 5 -15.02 -7.59 29.70
N THR A 6 -14.92 -6.41 30.32
CA THR A 6 -14.06 -6.17 31.48
C THR A 6 -14.91 -6.33 32.74
N PRO A 7 -14.88 -7.50 33.42
CA PRO A 7 -15.90 -7.84 34.42
C PRO A 7 -16.05 -6.81 35.54
N PRO A 8 -14.96 -6.33 36.19
CA PRO A 8 -15.09 -5.37 37.29
C PRO A 8 -15.76 -4.04 36.89
N LEU A 9 -15.58 -3.61 35.64
CA LEU A 9 -16.18 -2.38 35.13
C LEU A 9 -17.66 -2.60 34.80
N THR A 10 -17.98 -3.69 34.12
CA THR A 10 -19.36 -4.04 33.76
C THR A 10 -20.22 -4.29 35.00
N ASP A 11 -19.71 -5.04 35.99
CA ASP A 11 -20.44 -5.29 37.24
C ASP A 11 -20.79 -3.98 37.96
N TYR A 12 -19.85 -3.03 38.00
CA TYR A 12 -20.07 -1.71 38.60
C TYR A 12 -21.24 -0.94 37.96
N PHE A 13 -21.39 -1.01 36.63
CA PHE A 13 -22.51 -0.35 35.94
C PHE A 13 -23.83 -1.13 36.01
N LEU A 14 -23.79 -2.46 36.08
CA LEU A 14 -24.99 -3.30 36.21
C LEU A 14 -25.57 -3.29 37.64
N GLU A 15 -24.72 -3.03 38.64
CA GLU A 15 -25.12 -2.89 40.04
C GLU A 15 -25.50 -1.45 40.43
N ASP A 16 -25.61 -0.54 39.45
CA ASP A 16 -26.01 0.86 39.64
C ASP A 16 -25.11 1.69 40.58
N LYS A 17 -23.90 1.20 40.88
CA LYS A 17 -22.94 1.89 41.75
C LYS A 17 -22.48 3.24 41.20
N TYR A 18 -22.53 3.41 39.88
CA TYR A 18 -22.13 4.64 39.20
C TYR A 18 -23.02 5.83 39.55
N GLU A 19 -24.32 5.62 39.82
CA GLU A 19 -25.29 6.70 40.02
C GLU A 19 -24.90 7.62 41.18
N ALA A 20 -24.38 7.05 42.27
CA ALA A 20 -23.92 7.81 43.43
C ALA A 20 -22.56 8.51 43.22
N GLU A 21 -21.75 8.04 42.27
CA GLU A 21 -20.38 8.53 42.05
C GLU A 21 -20.28 9.59 40.93
N ILE A 22 -21.34 9.78 40.13
CA ILE A 22 -21.38 10.79 39.06
C ILE A 22 -20.98 12.18 39.61
N ASN A 23 -20.07 12.84 38.88
CA ASN A 23 -19.53 14.15 39.20
C ASN A 23 -19.87 15.16 38.10
N GLN A 24 -21.08 15.72 38.18
CA GLN A 24 -21.58 16.70 37.22
C GLN A 24 -20.81 18.03 37.22
N ASN A 25 -20.11 18.34 38.32
CA ASN A 25 -19.45 19.62 38.54
C ASN A 25 -17.94 19.58 38.26
N ASN A 26 -17.40 18.43 37.82
CA ASN A 26 -15.98 18.32 37.52
C ASN A 26 -15.63 19.16 36.30
N PRO A 27 -14.73 20.17 36.41
CA PRO A 27 -14.36 21.01 35.27
C PRO A 27 -13.64 20.25 34.15
N LEU A 28 -13.11 19.05 34.44
CA LEU A 28 -12.45 18.18 33.48
C LEU A 28 -13.35 17.06 32.96
N GLY A 29 -14.56 16.92 33.52
CA GLY A 29 -15.53 15.90 33.11
C GLY A 29 -16.48 16.39 32.02
N MET A 30 -17.41 15.51 31.63
CA MET A 30 -18.45 15.71 30.63
C MET A 30 -19.82 15.81 31.27
N ARG A 31 -19.87 16.34 32.51
CA ARG A 31 -21.08 16.51 33.34
C ARG A 31 -21.80 15.19 33.68
N GLY A 32 -21.12 14.04 33.60
CA GLY A 32 -21.73 12.73 33.80
C GLY A 32 -22.36 12.13 32.54
N GLU A 33 -22.48 12.89 31.45
CA GLU A 33 -23.23 12.46 30.26
C GLU A 33 -22.57 11.26 29.55
N ILE A 34 -21.23 11.14 29.59
CA ILE A 34 -20.52 10.00 29.01
C ILE A 34 -20.72 8.76 29.88
N ALA A 35 -20.61 8.90 31.20
CA ALA A 35 -20.85 7.79 32.14
C ALA A 35 -22.29 7.27 32.04
N GLU A 36 -23.29 8.15 31.99
CA GLU A 36 -24.71 7.78 31.85
C GLU A 36 -24.98 7.05 30.52
N ALA A 37 -24.50 7.61 29.39
CA ALA A 37 -24.70 7.00 28.08
C ALA A 37 -23.97 5.65 27.95
N TYR A 38 -22.79 5.51 28.58
CA TYR A 38 -22.07 4.25 28.64
C TYR A 38 -22.81 3.22 29.50
N ALA A 39 -23.30 3.61 30.68
CA ALA A 39 -24.05 2.74 31.57
C ALA A 39 -25.33 2.20 30.90
N GLU A 40 -26.09 3.07 30.22
CA GLU A 40 -27.27 2.68 29.47
C GLU A 40 -26.94 1.65 28.39
N LEU A 41 -25.88 1.88 27.62
CA LEU A 41 -25.43 0.95 26.59
C LEU A 41 -25.01 -0.41 27.18
N ILE A 42 -24.27 -0.42 28.29
CA ILE A 42 -23.86 -1.66 28.97
C ILE A 42 -25.07 -2.43 29.49
N LYS A 43 -26.04 -1.75 30.11
CA LYS A 43 -27.29 -2.37 30.57
C LYS A 43 -28.07 -2.99 29.40
N GLN A 44 -28.13 -2.33 28.25
CA GLN A 44 -28.78 -2.89 27.06
C GLN A 44 -28.05 -4.14 26.53
N ILE A 45 -26.73 -4.09 26.38
CA ILE A 45 -25.90 -5.22 25.90
C ILE A 45 -26.03 -6.43 26.82
N TRP A 46 -26.01 -6.22 28.13
CA TRP A 46 -26.06 -7.29 29.14
C TRP A 46 -27.49 -7.67 29.58
N SER A 47 -28.52 -7.09 28.97
CA SER A 47 -29.93 -7.43 29.26
C SER A 47 -30.33 -8.84 28.80
N GLY A 48 -29.60 -9.42 27.84
CA GLY A 48 -29.92 -10.70 27.20
C GLY A 48 -31.13 -10.66 26.26
N ARG A 49 -31.74 -9.49 26.01
CA ARG A 49 -32.97 -9.35 25.23
C ARG A 49 -32.75 -9.11 23.74
N GLN A 50 -31.57 -8.63 23.35
CA GLN A 50 -31.25 -8.20 22.00
C GLN A 50 -29.98 -8.89 21.50
N SER A 51 -29.95 -9.28 20.23
CA SER A 51 -28.76 -9.85 19.59
C SER A 51 -27.72 -8.79 19.22
N TYR A 52 -28.18 -7.57 18.90
CA TYR A 52 -27.34 -6.40 18.65
C TYR A 52 -28.06 -5.12 19.11
N VAL A 53 -27.28 -4.07 19.38
CA VAL A 53 -27.78 -2.74 19.73
C VAL A 53 -27.06 -1.69 18.91
N ALA A 54 -27.78 -0.67 18.44
CA ALA A 54 -27.20 0.47 17.73
C ALA A 54 -26.84 1.57 18.76
N PRO A 55 -25.55 1.86 19.02
CA PRO A 55 -25.14 2.78 20.09
C PRO A 55 -25.28 4.26 19.67
N ARG A 56 -26.45 4.67 19.17
CA ARG A 56 -26.67 6.02 18.62
C ARG A 56 -26.49 7.11 19.67
N MET A 57 -27.12 6.97 20.84
CA MET A 57 -27.00 7.95 21.93
C MET A 57 -25.54 8.09 22.39
N PHE A 58 -24.87 6.96 22.60
CA PHE A 58 -23.45 6.93 22.96
C PHE A 58 -22.56 7.59 21.89
N LYS A 59 -22.74 7.26 20.60
CA LYS A 59 -22.02 7.88 19.47
C LYS A 59 -22.24 9.39 19.41
N THR A 60 -23.47 9.86 19.65
CA THR A 60 -23.80 11.30 19.68
C THR A 60 -23.07 11.99 20.82
N GLN A 61 -23.06 11.41 22.02
CA GLN A 61 -22.38 12.01 23.17
C GLN A 61 -20.86 12.04 22.99
N VAL A 62 -20.26 10.95 22.50
CA VAL A 62 -18.83 10.91 22.16
C VAL A 62 -18.50 11.99 21.12
N GLY A 63 -19.29 12.12 20.05
CA GLY A 63 -19.07 13.13 19.01
C GLY A 63 -19.27 14.57 19.49
N ARG A 64 -20.09 14.80 20.53
CA ARG A 64 -20.31 16.12 21.14
C ARG A 64 -19.09 16.59 21.94
N PHE A 65 -18.50 15.71 22.75
CA PHE A 65 -17.37 16.05 23.62
C PHE A 65 -16.00 15.84 22.96
N ALA A 66 -15.93 14.96 21.96
CA ALA A 66 -14.74 14.72 21.15
C ALA A 66 -15.11 14.77 19.65
N PRO A 67 -15.18 15.99 19.05
CA PRO A 67 -15.61 16.20 17.67
C PRO A 67 -14.80 15.42 16.62
N GLN A 68 -13.56 15.03 16.91
CA GLN A 68 -12.78 14.17 16.02
C GLN A 68 -13.50 12.84 15.72
N PHE A 69 -14.31 12.33 16.65
CA PHE A 69 -15.08 11.09 16.46
C PHE A 69 -16.49 11.31 15.89
N SER A 70 -16.86 12.54 15.52
CA SER A 70 -18.20 12.85 14.98
C SER A 70 -18.36 12.46 13.50
N GLY A 71 -17.28 12.50 12.73
CA GLY A 71 -17.28 12.22 11.29
C GLY A 71 -17.48 10.74 10.92
N TYR A 72 -17.46 10.50 9.60
CA TYR A 72 -17.54 9.17 8.98
C TYR A 72 -16.18 8.62 8.52
N GLN A 73 -15.11 9.38 8.75
CA GLN A 73 -13.75 8.91 8.52
C GLN A 73 -13.38 7.83 9.53
N GLN A 74 -12.51 6.91 9.13
CA GLN A 74 -12.00 5.91 10.05
C GLN A 74 -11.12 6.54 11.11
N GLN A 75 -11.18 5.98 12.31
CA GLN A 75 -10.51 6.48 13.49
C GLN A 75 -9.71 5.37 14.17
N ASP A 76 -8.79 5.77 15.03
CA ASP A 76 -8.00 4.84 15.83
C ASP A 76 -8.80 4.36 17.06
N SER A 77 -8.96 3.04 17.20
CA SER A 77 -9.67 2.48 18.35
C SER A 77 -8.94 2.72 19.68
N GLN A 78 -7.62 2.91 19.66
CA GLN A 78 -6.84 3.26 20.84
C GLN A 78 -7.10 4.71 21.27
N GLU A 79 -7.20 5.66 20.34
CA GLU A 79 -7.56 7.05 20.66
C GLU A 79 -8.95 7.13 21.28
N LEU A 80 -9.92 6.40 20.71
CA LEU A 80 -11.26 6.32 21.30
C LEU A 80 -11.22 5.69 22.70
N LEU A 81 -10.43 4.62 22.89
CA LEU A 81 -10.28 3.98 24.19
C LEU A 81 -9.69 4.93 25.24
N ALA A 82 -8.64 5.68 24.88
CA ALA A 82 -8.02 6.66 25.76
C ALA A 82 -9.02 7.75 26.17
N PHE A 83 -9.76 8.29 25.21
CA PHE A 83 -10.84 9.26 25.47
C PHE A 83 -11.90 8.70 26.41
N LEU A 84 -12.34 7.45 26.19
CA LEU A 84 -13.37 6.83 27.04
C LEU A 84 -12.87 6.55 28.46
N LEU A 85 -11.64 6.08 28.63
CA LEU A 85 -11.08 5.85 29.97
C LEU A 85 -10.95 7.16 30.74
N ASP A 86 -10.48 8.23 30.10
CA ASP A 86 -10.37 9.56 30.70
C ASP A 86 -11.76 10.16 31.01
N GLY A 87 -12.67 10.11 30.04
CA GLY A 87 -14.03 10.65 30.22
C GLY A 87 -14.83 9.93 31.30
N LEU A 88 -14.79 8.59 31.35
CA LEU A 88 -15.39 7.82 32.43
C LEU A 88 -14.70 8.08 33.77
N HIS A 89 -13.38 8.27 33.78
CA HIS A 89 -12.63 8.60 34.99
C HIS A 89 -13.11 9.93 35.57
N GLU A 90 -13.16 10.98 34.76
CA GLU A 90 -13.51 12.32 35.20
C GLU A 90 -14.99 12.46 35.56
N ASP A 91 -15.89 11.80 34.81
CA ASP A 91 -17.32 11.76 35.14
C ASP A 91 -17.61 11.01 36.45
N LEU A 92 -16.79 10.03 36.82
CA LEU A 92 -16.96 9.22 38.04
C LEU A 92 -15.92 9.54 39.13
N ASN A 93 -15.24 10.68 39.02
CA ASN A 93 -14.22 11.07 39.99
C ASN A 93 -14.88 11.46 41.33
N ARG A 94 -14.60 10.67 42.36
CA ARG A 94 -15.04 10.86 43.75
C ARG A 94 -14.46 12.14 44.36
N VAL A 95 -13.31 12.61 43.87
CA VAL A 95 -12.70 13.88 44.30
C VAL A 95 -13.45 15.06 43.67
N LYS A 96 -14.27 15.74 44.47
CA LYS A 96 -15.06 16.90 44.00
C LYS A 96 -14.23 18.16 43.82
N LYS A 97 -13.20 18.39 44.64
CA LYS A 97 -12.32 19.55 44.57
C LYS A 97 -10.87 19.10 44.52
N LYS A 98 -10.26 19.16 43.33
CA LYS A 98 -8.88 18.73 43.11
C LYS A 98 -7.90 19.74 43.76
N PRO A 99 -7.11 19.35 44.78
CA PRO A 99 -6.07 20.23 45.31
C PRO A 99 -4.97 20.46 44.28
N TYR A 100 -4.34 21.64 44.34
CA TYR A 100 -3.08 21.88 43.63
C TYR A 100 -1.95 21.16 44.38
N LEU A 101 -1.22 20.31 43.68
CA LEU A 101 -0.09 19.57 44.22
C LEU A 101 1.12 19.81 43.32
N GLU A 102 2.22 20.24 43.93
CA GLU A 102 3.50 20.38 43.24
C GLU A 102 4.16 19.01 43.14
N LEU A 103 4.47 18.58 41.92
CA LEU A 103 5.18 17.32 41.69
C LEU A 103 6.64 17.49 42.10
N LYS A 104 7.13 16.59 42.97
CA LYS A 104 8.49 16.61 43.47
C LYS A 104 9.31 15.49 42.82
N ASP A 105 10.52 15.83 42.40
CA ASP A 105 11.53 14.85 41.99
C ASP A 105 11.94 13.99 43.21
N ALA A 106 12.42 12.77 42.96
CA ALA A 106 12.89 11.87 44.00
C ALA A 106 14.01 12.50 44.85
N ASN A 107 14.89 13.30 44.23
CA ASN A 107 16.01 14.00 44.88
C ASN A 107 16.86 13.10 45.80
N GLY A 108 17.05 11.83 45.42
CA GLY A 108 17.84 10.85 46.16
C GLY A 108 17.09 10.11 47.28
N ARG A 109 15.79 10.37 47.48
CA ARG A 109 14.94 9.56 48.36
C ARG A 109 14.76 8.14 47.81
N PRO A 110 14.47 7.14 48.66
CA PRO A 110 14.19 5.78 48.21
C PRO A 110 12.98 5.74 47.27
N ASP A 111 13.10 4.98 46.18
CA ASP A 111 12.04 4.81 45.17
C ASP A 111 10.69 4.43 45.80
N SER A 112 10.71 3.56 46.81
CA SER A 112 9.52 3.12 47.52
C SER A 112 8.72 4.23 48.20
N GLU A 113 9.40 5.25 48.72
CA GLU A 113 8.76 6.38 49.39
C GLU A 113 8.20 7.36 48.37
N VAL A 114 8.97 7.65 47.32
CA VAL A 114 8.58 8.57 46.24
C VAL A 114 7.41 8.00 45.45
N ALA A 115 7.42 6.70 45.15
CA ALA A 115 6.32 6.02 44.47
C ALA A 115 5.04 6.05 45.31
N LYS A 116 5.14 5.81 46.62
CA LYS A 116 4.00 5.88 47.55
C LYS A 116 3.43 7.30 47.61
N GLU A 117 4.29 8.31 47.77
CA GLU A 117 3.91 9.73 47.75
C GLU A 117 3.24 10.11 46.43
N ALA A 118 3.79 9.69 45.29
CA ALA A 118 3.21 9.94 43.97
C ALA A 118 1.83 9.30 43.81
N TRP A 119 1.65 8.06 44.28
CA TRP A 119 0.35 7.38 44.23
C TRP A 119 -0.68 8.03 45.15
N GLU A 120 -0.30 8.41 46.37
CA GLU A 120 -1.18 9.14 47.29
C GLU A 120 -1.59 10.50 46.70
N ASN A 121 -0.64 11.25 46.13
CA ASN A 121 -0.90 12.51 45.45
C ASN A 121 -1.82 12.34 44.22
N HIS A 122 -1.64 11.26 43.46
CA HIS A 122 -2.54 10.91 42.36
C HIS A 122 -3.96 10.65 42.87
N ARG A 123 -4.12 9.82 43.92
CA ARG A 123 -5.43 9.50 44.52
C ARG A 123 -6.12 10.70 45.17
N LEU A 124 -5.37 11.67 45.70
CA LEU A 124 -5.94 12.93 46.23
C LEU A 124 -6.63 13.78 45.17
N ARG A 125 -6.31 13.57 43.88
CA ARG A 125 -6.91 14.30 42.74
C ARG A 125 -7.81 13.41 41.89
N ASN A 126 -7.53 12.12 41.85
CA ASN A 126 -8.08 11.15 40.93
C ASN A 126 -8.45 9.87 41.69
N ASP A 127 -9.71 9.76 42.07
CA ASP A 127 -10.24 8.57 42.76
C ASP A 127 -11.55 8.15 42.08
N SER A 128 -11.51 7.07 41.30
CA SER A 128 -12.69 6.54 40.61
C SER A 128 -12.52 5.06 40.30
N ILE A 129 -13.60 4.42 39.87
CA ILE A 129 -13.57 3.02 39.42
C ILE A 129 -12.54 2.77 38.29
N ILE A 130 -12.26 3.78 37.46
CA ILE A 130 -11.24 3.65 36.40
C ILE A 130 -9.83 3.59 37.01
N VAL A 131 -9.57 4.38 38.06
CA VAL A 131 -8.29 4.33 38.79
C VAL A 131 -8.13 2.97 39.47
N ASP A 132 -9.20 2.49 40.10
CA ASP A 132 -9.20 1.20 40.81
C ASP A 132 -8.90 0.00 39.88
N ILE A 133 -9.37 0.08 38.63
CA ILE A 133 -9.30 -1.04 37.68
C ILE A 133 -8.08 -0.96 36.77
N PHE A 134 -7.80 0.22 36.18
CA PHE A 134 -6.87 0.37 35.06
C PHE A 134 -5.57 1.10 35.41
N HIS A 135 -5.50 1.80 36.54
CA HIS A 135 -4.30 2.62 36.81
C HIS A 135 -3.15 1.81 37.42
N GLY A 136 -2.00 1.88 36.76
CA GLY A 136 -0.71 1.47 37.29
C GLY A 136 0.22 2.67 37.50
N LEU A 137 1.49 2.39 37.77
CA LEU A 137 2.54 3.39 37.99
C LEU A 137 3.82 2.99 37.26
N PHE A 138 4.40 3.94 36.52
CA PHE A 138 5.75 3.83 35.95
C PHE A 138 6.74 4.58 36.81
N LYS A 139 8.00 4.16 36.77
CA LYS A 139 9.16 4.96 37.16
C LYS A 139 9.79 5.55 35.88
N SER A 140 9.75 6.86 35.75
CA SER A 140 10.37 7.60 34.65
C SER A 140 11.74 8.12 35.09
N THR A 141 12.80 7.71 34.40
CA THR A 141 14.16 8.20 34.66
C THR A 141 14.66 9.03 33.48
N LEU A 142 14.99 10.29 33.74
CA LEU A 142 15.53 11.24 32.77
C LEU A 142 16.97 11.61 33.14
N VAL A 143 17.88 11.54 32.16
CA VAL A 143 19.29 11.92 32.36
C VAL A 143 19.69 13.02 31.40
N CYS A 144 20.17 14.14 31.95
CA CYS A 144 20.66 15.26 31.17
C CYS A 144 22.01 14.95 30.51
N PRO A 145 22.18 15.12 29.18
CA PRO A 145 23.47 14.87 28.52
C PRO A 145 24.53 15.94 28.83
N LYS A 146 24.13 17.11 29.38
CA LYS A 146 25.04 18.24 29.65
C LYS A 146 25.56 18.27 31.08
N CYS A 147 24.69 18.13 32.07
CA CYS A 147 25.05 18.20 33.49
C CYS A 147 24.93 16.86 34.23
N SER A 148 24.57 15.78 33.53
CA SER A 148 24.39 14.44 34.10
C SER A 148 23.41 14.36 35.26
N LYS A 149 22.55 15.38 35.48
CA LYS A 149 21.46 15.32 36.45
C LYS A 149 20.53 14.17 36.07
N VAL A 150 20.30 13.29 37.03
CA VAL A 150 19.26 12.25 36.97
C VAL A 150 18.02 12.80 37.67
N SER A 151 16.88 12.75 36.99
CA SER A 151 15.56 13.11 37.52
C SER A 151 14.69 11.87 37.48
N VAL A 152 14.07 11.53 38.60
CA VAL A 152 13.24 10.33 38.75
C VAL A 152 11.86 10.75 39.22
N THR A 153 10.85 10.41 38.41
CA THR A 153 9.44 10.65 38.72
C THR A 153 8.65 9.35 38.65
N PHE A 154 7.52 9.32 39.34
CA PHE A 154 6.59 8.20 39.31
C PHE A 154 5.26 8.66 38.74
N ASP A 155 4.88 8.11 37.59
CA ASP A 155 3.81 8.64 36.76
C ASP A 155 2.70 7.58 36.58
N PRO A 156 1.43 7.92 36.84
CA PRO A 156 0.32 6.99 36.68
C PRO A 156 0.02 6.75 35.20
N PHE A 157 -0.49 5.55 34.87
CA PHE A 157 -0.90 5.19 33.52
C PHE A 157 -2.15 4.31 33.53
N CYS A 158 -2.96 4.38 32.47
CA CYS A 158 -4.16 3.53 32.31
C CYS A 158 -4.05 2.47 31.20
N TYR A 159 -3.00 2.54 30.36
CA TYR A 159 -2.65 1.54 29.35
C TYR A 159 -1.16 1.63 28.98
N LEU A 160 -0.62 0.57 28.37
CA LEU A 160 0.74 0.52 27.81
C LEU A 160 0.69 0.64 26.29
N THR A 161 1.46 1.56 25.69
CA THR A 161 1.66 1.60 24.23
C THR A 161 3.03 1.04 23.91
N LEU A 162 3.07 -0.22 23.47
CA LEU A 162 4.32 -0.92 23.22
C LEU A 162 4.82 -0.67 21.79
N PRO A 163 6.09 -0.24 21.61
CA PRO A 163 6.72 -0.20 20.32
C PRO A 163 6.93 -1.61 19.78
N LEU A 164 6.80 -1.77 18.47
CA LEU A 164 7.16 -3.00 17.79
C LEU A 164 8.58 -2.88 17.24
N PRO A 165 9.41 -3.94 17.29
CA PRO A 165 10.68 -3.98 16.60
C PRO A 165 10.48 -3.65 15.12
N LEU A 166 11.02 -2.52 14.68
CA LEU A 166 10.90 -2.08 13.30
C LEU A 166 11.65 -3.07 12.41
N ARG A 167 10.93 -3.69 11.47
CA ARG A 167 11.61 -4.30 10.33
C ARG A 167 12.16 -3.18 9.48
N ARG A 168 13.48 -3.09 9.43
CA ARG A 168 14.15 -2.09 8.60
C ARG A 168 14.05 -2.41 7.12
N ASP A 169 13.85 -3.69 6.78
CA ASP A 169 13.90 -4.17 5.40
C ASP A 169 12.63 -4.92 4.96
N ARG A 170 12.32 -4.82 3.67
CA ARG A 170 11.28 -5.56 2.95
C ARG A 170 11.90 -6.33 1.77
N LEU A 171 11.24 -7.41 1.35
CA LEU A 171 11.61 -8.15 0.14
C LEU A 171 10.79 -7.64 -1.04
N MET A 172 11.44 -7.41 -2.18
CA MET A 172 10.80 -7.04 -3.44
C MET A 172 11.19 -8.03 -4.53
N GLU A 173 10.21 -8.37 -5.38
CA GLU A 173 10.45 -9.13 -6.60
C GLU A 173 10.52 -8.15 -7.77
N VAL A 174 11.60 -8.20 -8.53
CA VAL A 174 11.84 -7.31 -9.67
C VAL A 174 12.42 -8.11 -10.83
N THR A 175 12.10 -7.71 -12.06
CA THR A 175 12.65 -8.34 -13.27
C THR A 175 13.67 -7.41 -13.90
N LEU A 176 14.93 -7.84 -13.97
CA LEU A 176 16.00 -7.12 -14.65
C LEU A 176 16.03 -7.50 -16.13
N VAL A 177 15.96 -6.48 -16.99
CA VAL A 177 16.09 -6.58 -18.44
C VAL A 177 17.47 -6.04 -18.81
N TYR A 178 18.34 -6.90 -19.32
CA TYR A 178 19.69 -6.53 -19.73
C TYR A 178 19.67 -5.74 -21.03
N ALA A 179 20.71 -4.93 -21.23
CA ALA A 179 20.88 -4.19 -22.48
C ALA A 179 21.24 -5.11 -23.66
N ASP A 180 21.86 -6.26 -23.37
CA ASP A 180 22.17 -7.31 -24.35
C ASP A 180 20.92 -8.16 -24.66
N PRO A 181 20.41 -8.15 -25.90
CA PRO A 181 19.20 -8.88 -26.28
C PRO A 181 19.33 -10.41 -26.25
N GLN A 182 20.55 -10.95 -26.22
CA GLN A 182 20.76 -12.40 -26.08
C GLN A 182 20.51 -12.87 -24.64
N HIS A 183 20.61 -11.98 -23.67
CA HIS A 183 20.34 -12.30 -22.27
C HIS A 183 18.83 -12.25 -22.01
N ARG A 184 18.28 -13.36 -21.50
CA ARG A 184 16.87 -13.39 -21.06
C ARG A 184 16.70 -12.47 -19.85
N PRO A 185 15.53 -11.83 -19.68
CA PRO A 185 15.21 -11.13 -18.45
C PRO A 185 15.35 -12.07 -17.25
N VAL A 186 15.91 -11.56 -16.16
CA VAL A 186 16.13 -12.36 -14.94
C VAL A 186 15.33 -11.78 -13.79
N GLN A 187 14.56 -12.62 -13.12
CA GLN A 187 13.80 -12.26 -11.94
C GLN A 187 14.68 -12.38 -10.68
N TYR A 188 14.73 -11.30 -9.91
CA TYR A 188 15.46 -11.18 -8.67
C TYR A 188 14.52 -10.97 -7.48
N ARG A 189 14.97 -11.42 -6.32
CA ARG A 189 14.36 -11.09 -5.03
C ARG A 189 15.37 -10.28 -4.22
N VAL A 190 15.06 -9.01 -3.98
CA VAL A 190 15.98 -8.04 -3.39
C VAL A 190 15.48 -7.62 -2.01
N VAL A 191 16.39 -7.57 -1.03
CA VAL A 191 16.12 -7.01 0.29
C VAL A 191 16.43 -5.52 0.24
N VAL A 192 15.45 -4.68 0.54
CA VAL A 192 15.59 -3.22 0.50
C VAL A 192 15.01 -2.58 1.76
N PRO A 193 15.49 -1.40 2.18
CA PRO A 193 14.91 -0.71 3.31
C PRO A 193 13.43 -0.38 3.08
N MET A 194 12.59 -0.54 4.11
CA MET A 194 11.15 -0.28 4.01
C MET A 194 10.85 1.21 3.74
N MET A 195 11.72 2.10 4.24
CA MET A 195 11.68 3.55 4.01
C MET A 195 12.79 4.01 3.04
N GLY A 196 13.31 3.10 2.22
CA GLY A 196 14.37 3.39 1.26
C GLY A 196 13.86 4.13 0.02
N ALA A 197 14.79 4.66 -0.77
CA ALA A 197 14.56 5.24 -2.07
C ALA A 197 14.83 4.23 -3.20
N ILE A 198 14.43 4.57 -4.43
CA ILE A 198 14.69 3.74 -5.61
C ILE A 198 16.19 3.50 -5.80
N SER A 199 17.05 4.45 -5.40
CA SER A 199 18.49 4.25 -5.33
C SER A 199 18.89 3.03 -4.50
N ASP A 200 18.25 2.79 -3.35
CA ASP A 200 18.57 1.65 -2.48
C ASP A 200 18.21 0.31 -3.15
N LEU A 201 17.14 0.30 -3.95
CA LEU A 201 16.77 -0.86 -4.76
C LEU A 201 17.81 -1.13 -5.86
N CYS A 202 18.22 -0.10 -6.60
CA CYS A 202 19.24 -0.22 -7.64
C CYS A 202 20.58 -0.66 -7.04
N GLU A 203 21.02 -0.11 -5.92
CA GLU A 203 22.25 -0.52 -5.22
C GLU A 203 22.18 -1.98 -4.74
N SER A 204 21.03 -2.39 -4.20
CA SER A 204 20.84 -3.76 -3.71
C SER A 204 20.76 -4.77 -4.85
N LEU A 205 20.12 -4.41 -5.97
CA LEU A 205 20.07 -5.22 -7.18
C LEU A 205 21.45 -5.30 -7.86
N SER A 206 22.19 -4.19 -7.92
CA SER A 206 23.52 -4.09 -8.50
C SER A 206 24.50 -5.09 -7.87
N LYS A 207 24.43 -5.26 -6.54
CA LYS A 207 25.23 -6.26 -5.81
C LYS A 207 24.90 -7.71 -6.21
N LEU A 208 23.69 -7.98 -6.68
CA LEU A 208 23.23 -9.31 -7.07
C LEU A 208 23.44 -9.60 -8.57
N SER A 209 23.20 -8.61 -9.44
CA SER A 209 23.28 -8.77 -10.89
C SER A 209 24.65 -8.42 -11.47
N GLY A 210 25.46 -7.64 -10.77
CA GLY A 210 26.72 -7.10 -11.29
C GLY A 210 26.55 -5.88 -12.21
N VAL A 211 25.32 -5.48 -12.53
CA VAL A 211 25.03 -4.27 -13.33
C VAL A 211 25.18 -3.04 -12.44
N PRO A 212 25.88 -1.97 -12.86
CA PRO A 212 26.00 -0.74 -12.07
C PRO A 212 24.63 -0.10 -11.80
N ALA A 213 24.37 0.31 -10.55
CA ALA A 213 23.12 0.95 -10.14
C ALA A 213 22.78 2.21 -10.97
N GLU A 214 23.81 2.92 -11.43
CA GLU A 214 23.68 4.11 -12.27
C GLU A 214 23.16 3.84 -13.69
N ASN A 215 23.23 2.59 -14.15
CA ASN A 215 22.74 2.17 -15.46
C ASN A 215 21.34 1.54 -15.38
N MET A 216 20.68 1.62 -14.23
CA MET A 216 19.36 1.04 -14.01
C MET A 216 18.26 2.09 -14.15
N VAL A 217 17.17 1.74 -14.83
CA VAL A 217 15.92 2.52 -14.85
C VAL A 217 14.79 1.64 -14.33
N VAL A 218 14.17 2.05 -13.23
CA VAL A 218 13.09 1.30 -12.58
C VAL A 218 11.75 1.75 -13.13
N THR A 219 10.91 0.78 -13.50
CA THR A 219 9.61 1.02 -14.11
C THR A 219 8.54 0.11 -13.53
N ASP A 220 7.31 0.59 -13.49
CA ASP A 220 6.09 -0.17 -13.25
C ASP A 220 5.40 -0.40 -14.61
N VAL A 221 5.22 -1.67 -14.98
CA VAL A 221 4.63 -2.07 -16.25
C VAL A 221 3.25 -2.68 -15.99
N TYR A 222 2.21 -2.08 -16.57
CA TYR A 222 0.84 -2.58 -16.44
C TYR A 222 0.14 -2.54 -17.79
N ASN A 223 -0.46 -3.66 -18.19
CA ASN A 223 -1.19 -3.81 -19.45
C ASN A 223 -0.34 -3.43 -20.69
N HIS A 224 0.87 -4.00 -20.79
CA HIS A 224 1.81 -3.84 -21.91
C HIS A 224 2.37 -2.42 -22.13
N ARG A 225 2.31 -1.54 -21.11
CA ARG A 225 2.82 -0.16 -21.16
C ARG A 225 3.53 0.24 -19.87
N PHE A 226 4.37 1.27 -19.94
CA PHE A 226 4.94 1.90 -18.76
C PHE A 226 3.85 2.70 -18.04
N HIS A 227 3.41 2.19 -16.90
CA HIS A 227 2.50 2.92 -16.01
C HIS A 227 3.25 4.02 -15.27
N LYS A 228 4.48 3.73 -14.83
CA LYS A 228 5.37 4.71 -14.20
C LYS A 228 6.84 4.39 -14.47
N ILE A 229 7.64 5.44 -14.64
CA ILE A 229 9.11 5.37 -14.63
C ILE A 229 9.54 6.15 -13.38
N PHE A 230 10.27 5.51 -12.48
CA PHE A 230 10.64 6.08 -11.19
C PHE A 230 11.94 6.88 -11.27
N GLN A 231 12.00 8.01 -10.55
CA GLN A 231 13.26 8.71 -10.30
C GLN A 231 14.01 8.10 -9.10
N MET A 232 15.34 8.28 -9.05
CA MET A 232 16.19 7.63 -8.04
C MET A 232 15.92 8.09 -6.60
N ASP A 233 15.43 9.32 -6.45
CA ASP A 233 15.07 9.95 -5.17
C ASP A 233 13.64 9.64 -4.72
N GLU A 234 12.83 8.98 -5.56
CA GLU A 234 11.50 8.56 -5.17
C GLU A 234 11.55 7.45 -4.11
N GLY A 235 10.59 7.48 -3.18
CA GLY A 235 10.45 6.46 -2.16
C GLY A 235 9.95 5.12 -2.71
N LEU A 236 10.49 4.03 -2.17
CA LEU A 236 10.06 2.67 -2.47
C LEU A 236 8.60 2.41 -2.07
N ASN A 237 8.04 3.21 -1.17
CA ASN A 237 6.64 3.16 -0.75
C ASN A 237 5.63 3.38 -1.90
N HIS A 238 6.04 3.93 -3.03
CA HIS A 238 5.19 4.04 -4.23
C HIS A 238 4.96 2.71 -4.95
N ILE A 239 5.76 1.68 -4.65
CA ILE A 239 5.65 0.35 -5.25
C ILE A 239 4.85 -0.55 -4.32
N MET A 240 3.70 -1.03 -4.80
CA MET A 240 2.82 -1.96 -4.11
C MET A 240 3.25 -3.42 -4.35
N PRO A 241 2.91 -4.37 -3.45
CA PRO A 241 3.28 -5.79 -3.61
C PRO A 241 2.71 -6.51 -4.84
N LYS A 242 1.79 -5.88 -5.57
CA LYS A 242 1.12 -6.45 -6.75
C LYS A 242 1.64 -5.84 -8.06
N ASP A 243 2.51 -4.83 -7.97
CA ASP A 243 3.00 -4.11 -9.14
C ASP A 243 4.11 -4.94 -9.79
N ASP A 244 4.08 -5.01 -11.12
CA ASP A 244 5.09 -5.72 -11.90
C ASP A 244 6.24 -4.77 -12.21
N ILE A 245 7.28 -4.84 -11.37
CA ILE A 245 8.44 -3.95 -11.46
C ILE A 245 9.52 -4.53 -12.37
N PHE A 246 9.82 -3.76 -13.41
CA PHE A 246 10.89 -4.04 -14.35
C PHE A 246 12.01 -3.00 -14.20
N VAL A 247 13.23 -3.50 -14.09
CA VAL A 247 14.45 -2.69 -14.08
C VAL A 247 15.14 -2.89 -15.41
N TYR A 248 15.32 -1.82 -16.18
CA TYR A 248 15.99 -1.88 -17.48
C TYR A 248 17.42 -1.38 -17.32
N GLU A 249 18.38 -2.16 -17.80
CA GLU A 249 19.75 -1.70 -17.99
C GLU A 249 19.80 -0.77 -19.22
N VAL A 250 20.33 0.44 -19.03
CA VAL A 250 20.46 1.46 -20.08
C VAL A 250 21.92 1.86 -20.24
N CYS A 251 22.36 2.02 -21.49
CA CYS A 251 23.71 2.48 -21.79
C CYS A 251 23.81 3.99 -21.58
N LYS A 252 24.72 4.43 -20.71
CA LYS A 252 25.08 5.85 -20.54
C LYS A 252 26.14 6.28 -21.56
N PRO A 253 26.22 7.60 -21.86
CA PRO A 253 27.23 8.12 -22.77
C PRO A 253 28.64 7.80 -22.23
N SER A 254 29.49 7.23 -23.10
CA SER A 254 30.92 7.09 -22.83
C SER A 254 31.58 8.47 -22.69
N GLU A 255 32.78 8.53 -22.11
CA GLU A 255 33.61 9.75 -21.98
C GLU A 255 33.88 10.47 -23.32
N ASP A 256 33.54 9.84 -24.45
CA ASP A 256 33.67 10.30 -25.83
C ASP A 256 32.67 11.41 -26.24
N GLY A 257 31.88 11.96 -25.30
CA GLY A 257 31.01 13.12 -25.55
C GLY A 257 29.80 12.88 -26.47
N SER A 258 29.50 11.61 -26.82
CA SER A 258 28.34 11.24 -27.62
C SER A 258 27.09 11.22 -26.74
N GLU A 259 26.19 12.21 -26.88
CA GLU A 259 24.92 12.22 -26.14
C GLU A 259 24.00 11.07 -26.62
N TYR A 260 23.51 10.23 -25.70
CA TYR A 260 22.50 9.20 -25.96
C TYR A 260 21.13 9.61 -25.39
N VAL A 261 20.05 9.12 -26.00
CA VAL A 261 18.67 9.32 -25.55
C VAL A 261 17.99 7.97 -25.38
N THR A 262 17.31 7.75 -24.26
CA THR A 262 16.50 6.55 -24.03
C THR A 262 15.08 6.76 -24.56
N LEU A 263 14.62 5.84 -25.40
CA LEU A 263 13.30 5.83 -26.00
C LEU A 263 12.45 4.71 -25.41
N SER A 264 11.22 5.02 -25.02
CA SER A 264 10.20 4.04 -24.69
C SER A 264 9.55 3.52 -25.97
N VAL A 265 9.60 2.20 -26.19
CA VAL A 265 9.05 1.53 -27.37
C VAL A 265 7.93 0.56 -26.97
N TYR A 266 6.78 0.68 -27.64
CA TYR A 266 5.60 -0.15 -27.43
C TYR A 266 5.33 -1.06 -28.63
N PHE A 267 4.88 -2.29 -28.39
CA PHE A 267 4.43 -3.18 -29.46
C PHE A 267 2.93 -3.03 -29.68
N ARG A 268 2.51 -2.83 -30.94
CA ARG A 268 1.12 -2.72 -31.34
C ARG A 268 0.82 -3.66 -32.49
N GLU A 269 -0.35 -4.28 -32.46
CA GLU A 269 -0.88 -5.05 -33.58
C GLU A 269 -1.97 -4.25 -34.29
N LYS A 270 -1.85 -4.09 -35.61
CA LYS A 270 -2.88 -3.47 -36.47
C LYS A 270 -3.89 -4.52 -36.90
N THR A 271 -5.13 -4.38 -36.43
CA THR A 271 -6.26 -5.22 -36.86
C THR A 271 -7.03 -4.55 -37.99
N MET A 272 -7.11 -5.22 -39.15
CA MET A 272 -7.92 -4.75 -40.27
C MET A 272 -9.33 -5.34 -40.14
N ARG A 273 -10.31 -4.55 -39.68
CA ARG A 273 -11.72 -4.97 -39.63
C ARG A 273 -12.36 -4.72 -41.00
N GLN A 274 -12.95 -5.76 -41.60
CA GLN A 274 -13.53 -5.74 -42.96
C GLN A 274 -14.76 -4.82 -43.16
N SER A 275 -15.23 -4.07 -42.15
CA SER A 275 -16.52 -3.34 -42.25
C SER A 275 -16.61 -1.96 -41.58
N SER A 276 -15.51 -1.32 -41.14
CA SER A 276 -15.57 0.09 -40.70
C SER A 276 -14.22 0.79 -40.90
N SER A 277 -14.25 2.08 -41.26
CA SER A 277 -13.09 2.92 -41.63
C SER A 277 -12.16 3.31 -40.47
N THR A 278 -12.15 2.55 -39.37
CA THR A 278 -11.21 2.76 -38.26
C THR A 278 -10.36 1.51 -38.03
N SER A 279 -9.07 1.60 -38.35
CA SER A 279 -8.07 0.59 -37.99
C SER A 279 -7.89 0.58 -36.47
N GLY A 280 -8.20 -0.55 -35.83
CA GLY A 280 -8.00 -0.73 -34.40
C GLY A 280 -6.59 -1.24 -34.10
N THR A 281 -5.90 -0.67 -33.12
CA THR A 281 -4.59 -1.14 -32.66
C THR A 281 -4.64 -1.66 -31.23
N VAL A 282 -3.99 -2.79 -30.96
CA VAL A 282 -3.93 -3.41 -29.63
C VAL A 282 -2.47 -3.52 -29.18
N LEU A 283 -2.17 -3.10 -27.94
CA LEU A 283 -0.85 -3.26 -27.34
C LEU A 283 -0.61 -4.73 -26.96
N PHE A 284 0.62 -5.19 -27.11
CA PHE A 284 1.03 -6.53 -26.68
C PHE A 284 2.49 -6.55 -26.20
N GLY A 285 2.94 -7.69 -25.68
CA GLY A 285 4.35 -7.89 -25.31
C GLY A 285 4.83 -7.01 -24.15
N GLN A 286 6.14 -7.06 -23.90
CA GLN A 286 6.77 -6.23 -22.87
C GLN A 286 7.34 -4.97 -23.53
N PRO A 287 7.09 -3.76 -23.00
CA PRO A 287 7.65 -2.55 -23.57
C PRO A 287 9.18 -2.52 -23.45
N LEU A 288 9.86 -1.83 -24.36
CA LEU A 288 11.33 -1.71 -24.37
C LEU A 288 11.76 -0.29 -23.97
N LEU A 289 12.91 -0.20 -23.29
CA LEU A 289 13.68 1.03 -23.14
C LEU A 289 14.96 0.87 -23.95
N ILE A 290 15.11 1.67 -25.01
CA ILE A 290 16.25 1.56 -25.94
C ILE A 290 17.05 2.85 -25.92
N SER A 291 18.36 2.74 -25.68
CA SER A 291 19.29 3.88 -25.76
C SER A 291 19.83 4.03 -27.18
N VAL A 292 19.64 5.21 -27.78
CA VAL A 292 20.11 5.53 -29.14
C VAL A 292 20.94 6.82 -29.16
N PRO A 293 21.93 6.98 -30.07
CA PRO A 293 22.68 8.22 -30.21
C PRO A 293 21.77 9.40 -30.58
N LYS A 294 21.96 10.56 -29.93
CA LYS A 294 21.18 11.78 -30.17
C LYS A 294 21.44 12.39 -31.55
N HIS A 295 22.64 12.18 -32.08
CA HIS A 295 23.08 12.72 -33.37
C HIS A 295 23.12 11.61 -34.44
N LYS A 296 22.67 11.93 -35.66
CA LYS A 296 22.67 11.04 -36.84
C LYS A 296 21.73 9.82 -36.76
N LEU A 297 20.64 9.90 -36.00
CA LEU A 297 19.62 8.84 -35.97
C LEU A 297 18.80 8.81 -37.28
N THR A 298 18.97 7.76 -38.08
CA THR A 298 18.13 7.45 -39.24
C THR A 298 17.08 6.41 -38.87
N VAL A 299 15.96 6.37 -39.60
CA VAL A 299 14.91 5.35 -39.40
C VAL A 299 15.47 3.94 -39.61
N ASP A 300 16.36 3.74 -40.58
CA ASP A 300 17.00 2.45 -40.84
C ASP A 300 17.91 2.00 -39.69
N HIS A 301 18.62 2.94 -39.06
CA HIS A 301 19.43 2.64 -37.89
C HIS A 301 18.55 2.27 -36.70
N LEU A 302 17.48 3.02 -36.46
CA LEU A 302 16.49 2.72 -35.42
C LEU A 302 15.80 1.36 -35.65
N TYR A 303 15.46 1.05 -36.90
CA TYR A 303 14.91 -0.25 -37.30
C TYR A 303 15.88 -1.38 -36.98
N SER A 304 17.16 -1.20 -37.32
CA SER A 304 18.20 -2.20 -37.07
C SER A 304 18.40 -2.43 -35.57
N VAL A 305 18.46 -1.36 -34.77
CA VAL A 305 18.60 -1.44 -33.30
C VAL A 305 17.39 -2.13 -32.66
N VAL A 306 16.17 -1.79 -33.09
CA VAL A 306 14.96 -2.44 -32.56
C VAL A 306 14.91 -3.90 -32.97
N LEU A 307 15.23 -4.22 -34.23
CA LEU A 307 15.25 -5.58 -34.73
C LEU A 307 16.29 -6.45 -33.99
N GLU A 308 17.47 -5.89 -33.70
CA GLU A 308 18.49 -6.54 -32.87
C GLU A 308 17.96 -6.78 -31.46
N GLN A 309 17.27 -5.80 -30.86
CA GLN A 309 16.72 -5.91 -29.51
C GLN A 309 15.62 -6.99 -29.38
N ILE A 310 14.86 -7.23 -30.45
CA ILE A 310 13.80 -8.24 -30.48
C ILE A 310 14.23 -9.55 -31.15
N SER A 311 15.48 -9.63 -31.61
CA SER A 311 15.99 -10.72 -32.47
C SER A 311 15.80 -12.11 -31.85
N ARG A 312 15.86 -12.20 -30.52
CA ARG A 312 15.67 -13.45 -29.77
C ARG A 312 14.30 -14.10 -30.01
N TYR A 313 13.25 -13.30 -30.22
CA TYR A 313 11.87 -13.77 -30.36
C TYR A 313 11.23 -13.36 -31.69
N VAL A 314 12.06 -13.07 -32.70
CA VAL A 314 11.63 -12.92 -34.10
C VAL A 314 12.28 -14.04 -34.93
N LYS A 315 11.45 -14.97 -35.41
CA LYS A 315 11.85 -16.06 -36.30
C LYS A 315 12.12 -15.51 -37.69
N PHE A 316 13.32 -15.74 -38.21
CA PHE A 316 13.61 -15.50 -39.62
C PHE A 316 13.25 -16.75 -40.43
N PRO A 317 12.47 -16.65 -41.52
CA PRO A 317 12.31 -17.77 -42.43
C PRO A 317 13.69 -18.13 -42.99
N LEU A 318 14.10 -19.39 -42.85
CA LEU A 318 15.25 -19.92 -43.57
C LEU A 318 14.99 -19.69 -45.07
N ALA A 319 15.96 -19.09 -45.76
CA ALA A 319 15.87 -18.70 -47.16
C ALA A 319 15.90 -19.94 -48.08
N GLU A 320 14.86 -20.77 -48.06
CA GLU A 320 14.77 -21.96 -48.92
C GLU A 320 13.33 -22.46 -49.09
N GLU A 321 12.31 -21.60 -49.17
CA GLU A 321 10.94 -22.06 -49.44
C GLU A 321 10.08 -21.04 -50.20
N TYR A 322 10.60 -20.48 -51.30
CA TYR A 322 9.75 -19.85 -52.33
C TYR A 322 10.29 -20.20 -53.71
N SER A 323 10.00 -21.42 -54.16
CA SER A 323 10.16 -21.83 -55.55
C SER A 323 9.14 -22.88 -55.89
N THR A 324 7.89 -22.47 -56.16
CA THR A 324 7.07 -23.08 -57.22
C THR A 324 5.87 -22.18 -57.58
N PRO A 325 5.39 -22.24 -58.83
CA PRO A 325 4.70 -21.14 -59.51
C PRO A 325 3.18 -21.18 -59.35
N CYS A 326 2.55 -20.02 -59.58
CA CYS A 326 1.10 -19.85 -59.66
C CYS A 326 0.44 -20.84 -60.65
N PRO A 327 -0.75 -21.40 -60.32
CA PRO A 327 -1.67 -21.87 -61.32
C PRO A 327 -2.74 -20.81 -61.64
N ASP A 328 -3.09 -20.78 -62.91
CA ASP A 328 -3.96 -19.85 -63.63
C ASP A 328 -5.39 -19.68 -63.10
N LYS A 329 -5.98 -18.55 -63.50
CA LYS A 329 -7.43 -18.33 -63.53
C LYS A 329 -8.12 -19.38 -64.40
N GLY A 330 -9.10 -20.07 -63.84
CA GLY A 330 -10.01 -20.96 -64.57
C GLY A 330 -11.42 -20.95 -63.96
N THR A 331 -12.28 -20.17 -64.60
CA THR A 331 -13.74 -20.30 -64.86
C THR A 331 -14.63 -21.14 -63.93
N CYS A 332 -15.73 -20.51 -63.54
CA CYS A 332 -16.95 -21.05 -62.93
C CYS A 332 -17.63 -22.18 -63.75
N ASN A 333 -18.24 -23.14 -63.04
CA ASN A 333 -19.54 -23.71 -63.35
C ASN A 333 -20.08 -24.50 -62.14
N GLY A 334 -21.34 -24.24 -61.79
CA GLY A 334 -22.03 -24.91 -60.69
C GLY A 334 -22.66 -26.25 -61.10
N SER A 335 -22.98 -27.08 -60.10
CA SER A 335 -24.34 -27.59 -59.86
C SER A 335 -24.36 -28.65 -58.74
N SER A 336 -25.33 -28.46 -57.83
CA SER A 336 -26.15 -29.44 -57.09
C SER A 336 -25.51 -30.64 -56.38
N GLY A 337 -25.71 -30.68 -55.06
CA GLY A 337 -25.72 -31.88 -54.23
C GLY A 337 -26.43 -31.56 -52.91
N VAL A 338 -27.67 -32.05 -52.79
CA VAL A 338 -28.57 -31.97 -51.63
C VAL A 338 -28.07 -32.90 -50.53
N ASP A 339 -28.14 -32.49 -49.26
CA ASP A 339 -28.49 -33.42 -48.17
C ASP A 339 -29.15 -32.67 -47.00
N GLU A 340 -30.16 -33.33 -46.43
CA GLU A 340 -31.23 -32.85 -45.57
C GLU A 340 -30.88 -32.76 -44.06
N GLY A 341 -31.54 -31.78 -43.40
CA GLY A 341 -32.17 -31.95 -42.08
C GLY A 341 -31.35 -31.51 -40.86
N ASP A 342 -31.87 -30.85 -39.81
CA ASP A 342 -33.23 -30.54 -39.39
C ASP A 342 -33.22 -29.31 -38.43
N ILE A 343 -34.27 -28.48 -38.54
CA ILE A 343 -35.21 -27.97 -37.51
C ILE A 343 -34.57 -27.49 -36.17
N GLU A 344 -34.75 -26.24 -35.71
CA GLU A 344 -35.99 -25.80 -35.03
C GLU A 344 -36.23 -24.27 -35.09
N GLU A 345 -37.51 -23.97 -35.22
CA GLU A 345 -38.18 -22.69 -35.32
C GLU A 345 -38.21 -21.91 -33.99
N MET A 346 -38.33 -20.58 -34.07
CA MET A 346 -39.51 -19.90 -33.51
C MET A 346 -39.57 -18.46 -34.02
N GLU A 347 -40.58 -18.20 -34.86
CA GLU A 347 -40.98 -16.85 -35.26
C GLU A 347 -41.81 -16.19 -34.15
N HIS A 348 -41.68 -14.87 -34.03
CA HIS A 348 -42.87 -14.03 -33.83
C HIS A 348 -42.79 -12.81 -34.75
N GLN A 349 -43.83 -12.73 -35.58
CA GLN A 349 -44.16 -11.68 -36.53
C GLN A 349 -44.87 -10.49 -35.87
N ASP A 350 -44.91 -9.43 -36.68
CA ASP A 350 -46.00 -8.46 -36.87
C ASP A 350 -45.95 -7.16 -36.03
N GLY A 351 -46.11 -5.95 -36.56
CA GLY A 351 -46.48 -5.51 -37.92
C GLY A 351 -47.04 -4.06 -37.89
N GLY A 352 -46.90 -3.34 -39.02
CA GLY A 352 -47.69 -2.16 -39.42
C GLY A 352 -47.16 -0.76 -39.03
N GLN A 353 -46.63 0.08 -39.95
CA GLN A 353 -47.29 1.01 -40.94
C GLN A 353 -47.93 2.28 -40.29
N GLU A 354 -47.83 3.53 -40.78
CA GLU A 354 -47.72 4.14 -42.13
C GLU A 354 -47.06 5.54 -42.11
N GLY A 355 -46.67 6.06 -43.28
CA GLY A 355 -46.52 7.52 -43.54
C GLY A 355 -45.56 7.91 -44.68
N LYS A 356 -46.02 7.85 -45.94
CA LYS A 356 -45.31 8.26 -47.18
C LYS A 356 -45.49 9.76 -47.51
N GLU A 357 -44.49 10.36 -48.17
CA GLU A 357 -44.69 11.11 -49.44
C GLU A 357 -43.38 11.17 -50.27
N LYS A 358 -43.53 11.07 -51.61
CA LYS A 358 -42.51 10.81 -52.68
C LYS A 358 -41.96 12.13 -53.28
N LEU A 359 -40.86 12.22 -54.06
CA LEU A 359 -40.54 11.74 -55.45
C LEU A 359 -39.08 12.23 -55.75
N ALA A 360 -38.24 11.74 -56.69
CA ALA A 360 -38.41 11.02 -57.96
C ALA A 360 -37.14 10.21 -58.36
N GLU A 361 -37.35 9.25 -59.27
CA GLU A 361 -36.43 8.34 -59.99
C GLU A 361 -35.49 9.09 -60.98
N VAL A 362 -34.42 8.58 -61.61
CA VAL A 362 -34.19 7.31 -62.37
C VAL A 362 -32.66 7.06 -62.56
N ASP A 363 -32.29 5.78 -62.62
CA ASP A 363 -31.01 5.10 -62.99
C ASP A 363 -30.62 5.22 -64.52
N PRO A 364 -29.68 4.44 -65.12
CA PRO A 364 -28.27 4.17 -64.79
C PRO A 364 -27.30 4.20 -66.02
N CYS A 365 -25.99 4.13 -65.74
CA CYS A 365 -24.85 3.50 -66.45
C CYS A 365 -24.71 3.44 -68.00
N HIS A 366 -23.52 3.78 -68.53
CA HIS A 366 -22.71 2.92 -69.44
C HIS A 366 -21.25 3.42 -69.68
N SER A 367 -20.30 2.51 -69.43
CA SER A 367 -19.12 2.07 -70.20
C SER A 367 -18.15 3.00 -70.98
N GLU A 368 -16.85 2.76 -70.70
CA GLU A 368 -15.65 2.66 -71.57
C GLU A 368 -14.96 3.87 -72.25
N GLY A 369 -13.62 3.91 -72.08
CA GLY A 369 -12.66 4.30 -73.13
C GLY A 369 -11.48 5.19 -72.70
N CYS A 370 -10.25 4.66 -72.71
CA CYS A 370 -9.09 5.11 -73.52
C CYS A 370 -7.70 4.81 -72.90
N MET A 371 -6.71 4.66 -73.78
CA MET A 371 -5.41 4.00 -73.68
C MET A 371 -4.18 4.93 -73.48
N GLN A 372 -3.10 4.34 -72.91
CA GLN A 372 -1.63 4.55 -73.10
C GLN A 372 -1.01 5.90 -72.64
N ILE A 373 0.24 6.02 -72.09
CA ILE A 373 1.59 5.65 -72.58
C ILE A 373 2.65 5.72 -71.42
N GLU A 374 3.71 4.88 -71.46
CA GLU A 374 5.10 4.95 -70.87
C GLU A 374 5.32 5.00 -69.34
N SER A 375 6.38 4.47 -68.71
CA SER A 375 7.67 3.87 -69.12
C SER A 375 8.25 3.06 -67.93
N ALA A 376 9.09 2.07 -68.23
CA ALA A 376 9.80 1.25 -67.25
C ALA A 376 10.96 2.02 -66.57
N ARG A 377 11.06 1.93 -65.24
CA ARG A 377 12.31 2.09 -64.47
C ARG A 377 12.37 1.08 -63.33
N ASP A 378 13.27 0.13 -63.50
CA ASP A 378 14.05 -0.66 -62.53
C ASP A 378 13.46 -0.92 -61.13
N LEU A 379 13.03 -2.17 -60.92
CA LEU A 379 12.84 -2.77 -59.60
C LEU A 379 14.19 -2.92 -58.88
N GLN A 380 14.39 -2.18 -57.78
CA GLN A 380 15.17 -2.68 -56.65
C GLN A 380 14.25 -3.53 -55.76
N PRO A 381 14.70 -4.69 -55.24
CA PRO A 381 13.90 -5.49 -54.32
C PRO A 381 13.75 -4.71 -53.02
N CYS A 382 12.54 -4.19 -52.77
CA CYS A 382 12.20 -3.54 -51.51
C CYS A 382 12.32 -4.60 -50.39
N LYS A 383 13.26 -4.40 -49.46
CA LYS A 383 13.35 -5.23 -48.24
C LYS A 383 12.00 -5.10 -47.52
N LYS A 384 11.20 -6.17 -47.49
CA LYS A 384 9.97 -6.19 -46.68
C LYS A 384 10.34 -5.94 -45.22
N GLN A 385 10.00 -4.78 -44.69
CA GLN A 385 10.08 -4.50 -43.26
C GLN A 385 9.02 -5.33 -42.52
N HIS A 386 9.37 -5.86 -41.35
CA HIS A 386 8.52 -6.74 -40.54
C HIS A 386 7.52 -5.95 -39.67
N PHE A 387 7.81 -4.68 -39.41
CA PHE A 387 6.96 -3.77 -38.64
C PHE A 387 7.22 -2.33 -39.09
N THR A 388 6.28 -1.44 -38.78
CA THR A 388 6.36 -0.01 -39.10
C THR A 388 6.44 0.82 -37.83
N PHE A 389 7.03 2.03 -37.91
CA PHE A 389 7.11 2.94 -36.77
C PHE A 389 6.01 3.99 -36.78
N SER A 390 5.35 4.15 -35.64
CA SER A 390 4.40 5.25 -35.40
C SER A 390 4.73 5.97 -34.11
N LEU A 391 4.60 7.29 -34.13
CA LEU A 391 4.68 8.10 -32.92
C LEU A 391 3.31 8.06 -32.24
N VAL A 392 3.28 7.67 -30.98
CA VAL A 392 2.05 7.51 -30.20
C VAL A 392 2.08 8.40 -28.96
N ASN A 393 0.91 8.64 -28.37
CA ASN A 393 0.83 9.28 -27.06
C ASN A 393 1.55 8.44 -25.98
N SER A 394 1.79 9.03 -24.82
CA SER A 394 2.44 8.36 -23.67
C SER A 394 1.79 7.03 -23.27
N SER A 395 0.50 6.87 -23.57
CA SER A 395 -0.30 5.68 -23.29
C SER A 395 -0.23 4.60 -24.39
N GLY A 396 0.41 4.87 -25.53
CA GLY A 396 0.61 3.91 -26.62
C GLY A 396 -0.58 3.67 -27.55
N ASN A 397 -1.76 4.21 -27.23
CA ASN A 397 -3.01 3.81 -27.89
C ASN A 397 -3.40 4.70 -29.08
N SER A 398 -3.00 5.96 -29.07
CA SER A 398 -3.39 6.94 -30.09
C SER A 398 -2.20 7.32 -30.94
N GLU A 399 -2.30 7.08 -32.24
CA GLU A 399 -1.30 7.50 -33.21
C GLU A 399 -1.33 9.03 -33.36
N ILE A 400 -0.16 9.65 -33.17
CA ILE A 400 0.06 11.08 -33.39
C ILE A 400 0.51 11.32 -34.83
N ASN A 401 1.45 10.51 -35.33
CA ASN A 401 1.96 10.56 -36.71
C ASN A 401 2.69 9.26 -37.10
N SER A 402 2.58 8.84 -38.36
CA SER A 402 3.39 7.74 -38.92
C SER A 402 4.76 8.27 -39.41
N ILE A 403 5.84 7.52 -39.14
CA ILE A 403 7.20 7.91 -39.55
C ILE A 403 7.47 7.37 -40.96
N ILE A 404 7.70 8.27 -41.94
CA ILE A 404 7.97 7.92 -43.34
C ILE A 404 9.49 7.76 -43.56
N GLU A 405 9.89 6.74 -44.33
CA GLU A 405 11.27 6.39 -44.68
C GLU A 405 12.09 7.56 -45.24
N GLY A 406 13.39 7.61 -44.90
CA GLY A 406 14.37 8.56 -45.46
C GLY A 406 14.55 9.90 -44.73
N LYS A 407 13.88 10.13 -43.58
CA LYS A 407 14.01 11.38 -42.80
C LYS A 407 14.96 11.23 -41.59
N ILE A 408 15.77 12.26 -41.35
CA ILE A 408 16.59 12.40 -40.14
C ILE A 408 15.69 12.77 -38.96
N LEU A 409 15.72 11.98 -37.89
CA LEU A 409 15.01 12.26 -36.64
C LEU A 409 15.88 13.19 -35.78
N LYS A 410 15.38 14.38 -35.43
CA LYS A 410 16.06 15.28 -34.48
C LYS A 410 15.42 15.14 -33.10
N LEU A 411 16.21 14.66 -32.14
CA LEU A 411 15.81 14.55 -30.73
C LEU A 411 16.11 15.88 -30.02
N ASN A 412 15.08 16.59 -29.56
CA ASN A 412 15.28 17.80 -28.76
C ASN A 412 15.69 17.41 -27.33
N GLY A 413 16.80 17.97 -26.87
CA GLY A 413 17.53 17.54 -25.67
C GLY A 413 16.96 17.94 -24.32
N ASN A 414 15.66 18.24 -24.20
CA ASN A 414 15.09 18.64 -22.91
C ASN A 414 14.04 17.62 -22.46
N TYR A 415 14.52 16.68 -21.64
CA TYR A 415 13.77 15.86 -20.69
C TYR A 415 12.83 14.77 -21.28
N CYS A 416 13.40 13.59 -21.58
CA CYS A 416 12.63 12.33 -21.60
C CYS A 416 12.41 11.73 -20.19
N LEU A 417 12.77 12.46 -19.12
CA LEU A 417 12.67 11.99 -17.72
C LEU A 417 12.08 13.02 -16.74
N ALA A 418 11.46 14.11 -17.21
CA ALA A 418 10.73 15.04 -16.34
C ALA A 418 9.22 14.93 -16.59
N MET A 419 8.50 14.35 -15.63
CA MET A 419 7.05 14.54 -15.53
C MET A 419 6.74 15.77 -14.67
N VAL A 420 5.63 16.44 -15.05
CA VAL A 420 4.90 17.51 -14.36
C VAL A 420 5.48 18.92 -14.54
N LEU A 421 4.89 19.68 -15.47
CA LEU A 421 4.17 20.93 -15.19
C LEU A 421 3.44 21.44 -16.45
N SER A 422 2.33 22.12 -16.20
CA SER A 422 1.23 22.52 -17.07
C SER A 422 1.57 23.42 -18.27
N SER A 423 0.77 23.26 -19.34
CA SER A 423 0.38 24.28 -20.35
C SER A 423 1.51 24.85 -21.22
N PHE A 424 1.50 24.68 -22.55
CA PHE A 424 1.72 25.77 -23.51
C PHE A 424 1.50 25.33 -24.97
N SER A 425 1.01 26.31 -25.74
CA SER A 425 0.37 26.25 -27.06
C SER A 425 1.32 25.95 -28.23
N LEU A 426 0.80 25.29 -29.27
CA LEU A 426 1.47 25.04 -30.54
C LEU A 426 1.72 26.35 -31.32
N HIS A 427 2.92 26.50 -31.88
CA HIS A 427 3.17 27.32 -33.06
C HIS A 427 3.86 26.48 -34.14
N LEU A 428 3.17 26.34 -35.28
CA LEU A 428 3.65 25.71 -36.51
C LEU A 428 4.85 26.46 -37.09
N CYS A 429 5.85 25.73 -37.59
CA CYS A 429 6.76 26.25 -38.60
C CYS A 429 7.02 25.20 -39.70
N ASN A 430 6.71 25.59 -40.94
CA ASN A 430 6.81 24.81 -42.18
C ASN A 430 8.26 24.57 -42.64
N LYS A 431 8.98 23.62 -42.02
CA LYS A 431 10.17 22.96 -42.61
C LYS A 431 10.27 21.49 -42.14
N CYS A 432 10.46 20.56 -43.07
CA CYS A 432 10.50 19.09 -42.90
C CYS A 432 11.47 18.57 -41.81
N PHE A 433 11.06 18.58 -40.54
CA PHE A 433 11.76 17.91 -39.45
C PHE A 433 10.73 17.29 -38.47
N PHE A 434 10.86 16.00 -38.16
CA PHE A 434 10.06 15.35 -37.11
C PHE A 434 10.70 15.63 -35.75
N PHE A 435 9.91 16.19 -34.83
CA PHE A 435 10.31 16.43 -33.44
C PHE A 435 9.59 15.42 -32.53
N LEU A 436 10.35 14.64 -31.75
CA LEU A 436 9.80 13.91 -30.60
C LEU A 436 9.50 14.96 -29.51
N VAL A 437 8.22 15.24 -29.30
CA VAL A 437 7.74 16.18 -28.28
C VAL A 437 7.66 15.44 -26.94
N ALA A 438 7.89 16.13 -25.82
CA ALA A 438 7.55 15.62 -24.50
C ALA A 438 6.12 15.02 -24.54
N PHE A 439 5.93 13.85 -23.92
CA PHE A 439 4.68 13.03 -23.93
C PHE A 439 4.44 12.11 -25.13
N SER A 440 5.40 11.93 -26.05
CA SER A 440 5.28 10.95 -27.15
C SER A 440 6.20 9.73 -26.95
N ALA A 441 5.67 8.54 -27.23
CA ALA A 441 6.39 7.27 -27.22
C ALA A 441 6.49 6.70 -28.64
N LEU A 442 7.44 5.80 -28.88
CA LEU A 442 7.57 5.12 -30.16
C LEU A 442 6.76 3.83 -30.11
N ALA A 443 5.98 3.54 -31.16
CA ALA A 443 5.34 2.25 -31.33
C ALA A 443 5.90 1.52 -32.54
N ILE A 444 6.07 0.21 -32.41
CA ILE A 444 6.29 -0.72 -33.51
C ILE A 444 4.99 -1.44 -33.82
N ASP A 445 4.44 -1.11 -34.98
CA ASP A 445 3.17 -1.63 -35.45
C ASP A 445 3.42 -2.84 -36.36
N TRP A 446 2.97 -4.00 -35.89
CA TRP A 446 2.98 -5.27 -36.61
C TRP A 446 1.64 -5.49 -37.30
N ASP A 447 1.67 -6.04 -38.51
CA ASP A 447 0.46 -6.63 -39.10
C ASP A 447 0.20 -8.02 -38.47
N SER A 448 -1.07 -8.42 -38.42
CA SER A 448 -1.50 -9.64 -37.71
C SER A 448 -0.87 -10.91 -38.29
N ASP A 449 -0.71 -10.97 -39.62
CA ASP A 449 -0.19 -12.16 -40.30
C ASP A 449 1.32 -12.32 -40.06
N THR A 450 2.08 -11.23 -40.19
CA THR A 450 3.53 -11.21 -39.92
C THR A 450 3.83 -11.48 -38.46
N ARG A 451 3.04 -10.93 -37.52
CA ARG A 451 3.19 -11.23 -36.08
C ARG A 451 3.00 -12.74 -35.83
N ARG A 452 1.92 -13.34 -36.35
CA ARG A 452 1.65 -14.78 -36.14
C ARG A 452 2.75 -15.69 -36.67
N LEU A 453 3.36 -15.30 -37.79
CA LEU A 453 4.39 -16.10 -38.44
C LEU A 453 5.78 -15.92 -37.81
N LEU A 454 6.14 -14.68 -37.44
CA LEU A 454 7.51 -14.35 -37.07
C LEU A 454 7.71 -14.11 -35.57
N PHE A 455 6.68 -13.71 -34.82
CA PHE A 455 6.83 -13.36 -33.40
C PHE A 455 6.63 -14.57 -32.49
N ASP A 456 7.66 -14.97 -31.75
CA ASP A 456 7.57 -16.03 -30.75
C ASP A 456 7.14 -15.45 -29.39
N GLU A 457 5.85 -15.54 -29.09
CA GLU A 457 5.29 -15.01 -27.84
C GLU A 457 5.81 -15.74 -26.59
N GLN A 458 6.11 -17.04 -26.70
CA GLN A 458 6.64 -17.82 -25.57
C GLN A 458 8.06 -17.37 -25.24
N GLU A 459 8.91 -17.20 -26.26
CA GLU A 459 10.27 -16.72 -26.06
C GLU A 459 10.28 -15.24 -25.61
N ALA A 460 9.39 -14.40 -26.14
CA ALA A 460 9.26 -13.01 -25.71
C ALA A 460 8.91 -12.88 -24.22
N GLN A 461 8.13 -13.81 -23.67
CA GLN A 461 7.75 -13.86 -22.25
C GLN A 461 8.71 -14.70 -21.39
N ALA A 462 9.68 -15.40 -22.00
CA ALA A 462 10.61 -16.25 -21.26
C ALA A 462 11.54 -15.42 -20.37
N PHE A 463 11.66 -15.84 -19.11
CA PHE A 463 12.55 -15.23 -18.13
C PHE A 463 13.24 -16.31 -17.28
N GLU A 464 14.37 -15.95 -16.70
CA GLU A 464 15.14 -16.81 -15.81
C GLU A 464 14.95 -16.38 -14.36
N LYS A 465 15.13 -17.32 -13.42
CA LYS A 465 15.04 -17.02 -11.98
C LYS A 465 16.43 -17.07 -11.38
N HIS A 466 16.87 -15.95 -10.81
CA HIS A 466 18.13 -15.89 -10.09
C HIS A 466 18.09 -16.76 -8.81
N ALA A 467 19.25 -17.19 -8.31
CA ALA A 467 19.36 -18.00 -7.09
C ALA A 467 18.70 -17.35 -5.85
N SER A 468 18.58 -16.01 -5.82
CA SER A 468 17.83 -15.28 -4.79
C SER A 468 16.35 -15.66 -4.71
N MET A 469 15.76 -16.13 -5.82
CA MET A 469 14.36 -16.58 -5.89
C MET A 469 14.15 -17.95 -5.22
N LEU A 470 15.22 -18.77 -5.14
CA LEU A 470 15.19 -20.12 -4.58
C LEU A 470 15.30 -20.13 -3.05
N GLN A 471 15.64 -19.00 -2.43
CA GLN A 471 15.64 -18.92 -0.97
C GLN A 471 14.20 -19.08 -0.46
N PRO A 472 13.94 -20.00 0.49
CA PRO A 472 12.62 -20.11 1.11
C PRO A 472 12.27 -18.76 1.72
N GLN A 473 11.02 -18.31 1.53
CA GLN A 473 10.52 -17.12 2.23
C GLN A 473 10.88 -17.28 3.70
N LYS A 474 11.80 -16.45 4.23
CA LYS A 474 12.01 -16.39 5.68
C LYS A 474 10.62 -16.16 6.27
N LYS A 475 10.14 -17.10 7.08
CA LYS A 475 8.86 -16.96 7.79
C LYS A 475 8.83 -15.54 8.36
N LYS A 476 7.74 -14.82 8.13
CA LYS A 476 7.55 -13.45 8.66
C LYS A 476 8.01 -13.48 10.13
N ALA A 477 9.10 -12.77 10.44
CA ALA A 477 9.65 -12.68 11.78
C ALA A 477 8.54 -12.45 12.80
N VAL A 478 8.29 -13.45 13.63
CA VAL A 478 7.35 -13.37 14.73
C VAL A 478 8.08 -12.69 15.88
N VAL A 479 7.41 -11.76 16.54
CA VAL A 479 7.95 -11.03 17.70
C VAL A 479 7.16 -11.46 18.92
N ALA A 480 7.82 -11.76 20.03
CA ALA A 480 7.10 -12.07 21.25
C ALA A 480 6.68 -10.77 21.96
N LEU A 481 5.54 -10.80 22.67
CA LEU A 481 5.06 -9.65 23.45
C LEU A 481 6.10 -9.18 24.47
N ARG A 482 6.83 -10.14 25.06
CA ARG A 482 7.96 -9.87 25.98
C ARG A 482 9.00 -8.94 25.35
N ASP A 483 9.36 -9.15 24.08
CA ASP A 483 10.37 -8.35 23.39
C ASP A 483 9.88 -6.91 23.18
N CYS A 484 8.56 -6.73 23.00
CA CYS A 484 7.94 -5.40 22.90
C CYS A 484 7.94 -4.67 24.25
N ILE A 485 7.77 -5.40 25.37
CA ILE A 485 7.84 -4.86 26.73
C ILE A 485 9.30 -4.50 27.10
N GLU A 486 10.25 -5.37 26.74
CA GLU A 486 11.67 -5.07 26.89
C GLU A 486 12.04 -3.81 26.09
N LEU A 487 11.62 -3.71 24.83
CA LEU A 487 11.85 -2.51 24.01
C LEU A 487 11.23 -1.26 24.64
N PHE A 488 10.02 -1.35 25.20
CA PHE A 488 9.38 -0.23 25.91
C PHE A 488 10.17 0.24 27.15
N THR A 489 10.86 -0.67 27.83
CA THR A 489 11.64 -0.38 29.05
C THR A 489 13.12 -0.06 28.78
N THR A 490 13.54 -0.13 27.52
CA THR A 490 14.89 0.29 27.12
C THR A 490 15.04 1.80 27.20
N MET A 491 16.27 2.25 27.45
CA MET A 491 16.59 3.68 27.46
C MET A 491 16.61 4.21 26.03
N GLU A 492 15.91 5.31 25.79
CA GLU A 492 15.86 6.01 24.50
C GLU A 492 16.29 7.47 24.64
N THR A 493 16.82 8.06 23.57
CA THR A 493 17.12 9.50 23.52
C THR A 493 15.91 10.26 23.00
N LEU A 494 15.50 11.31 23.71
CA LEU A 494 14.39 12.16 23.29
C LEU A 494 14.66 12.83 21.93
N GLY A 495 13.63 12.87 21.08
CA GLY A 495 13.70 13.51 19.78
C GLY A 495 13.85 15.03 19.85
N GLU A 496 14.24 15.66 18.74
CA GLU A 496 14.45 17.11 18.65
C GLU A 496 13.19 17.94 18.95
N HIS A 497 12.00 17.36 18.69
CA HIS A 497 10.71 18.02 18.86
C HIS A 497 10.06 17.79 20.24
N ASP A 498 10.64 16.93 21.09
CA ASP A 498 10.16 16.68 22.46
C ASP A 498 11.31 16.70 23.49
N PRO A 499 12.09 17.81 23.59
CA PRO A 499 13.20 17.89 24.51
C PRO A 499 12.74 18.12 25.95
N TRP A 500 13.48 17.60 26.91
CA TRP A 500 13.19 17.78 28.34
C TRP A 500 13.82 19.07 28.90
N TYR A 501 13.05 19.84 29.67
CA TYR A 501 13.58 21.01 30.37
C TYR A 501 14.43 20.61 31.57
N CYS A 502 15.74 20.85 31.50
CA CYS A 502 16.64 20.57 32.61
C CYS A 502 16.65 21.74 33.61
N PRO A 503 16.26 21.53 34.88
CA PRO A 503 16.23 22.61 35.88
C PRO A 503 17.64 23.11 36.25
N ASN A 504 18.68 22.27 36.15
CA ASN A 504 20.06 22.68 36.42
C ASN A 504 20.64 23.52 35.28
N CYS A 505 20.42 23.12 34.02
CA CYS A 505 20.91 23.86 32.85
C CYS A 505 20.01 25.04 32.47
N LYS A 506 18.78 25.09 33.00
CA LYS A 506 17.72 26.05 32.63
C LYS A 506 17.48 26.12 31.12
N LYS A 507 17.58 24.96 30.44
CA LYS A 507 17.44 24.83 28.99
C LYS A 507 16.83 23.47 28.64
N HIS A 508 16.09 23.41 27.55
CA HIS A 508 15.63 22.17 26.93
C HIS A 508 16.82 21.37 26.38
N GLN A 509 16.88 20.07 26.71
CA GLN A 509 17.93 19.14 26.33
C GLN A 509 17.32 17.85 25.78
N GLN A 510 18.01 17.22 24.83
CA GLN A 510 17.69 15.85 24.40
C GLN A 510 18.19 14.86 25.47
N ALA A 511 17.45 14.77 26.56
CA ALA A 511 17.72 13.83 27.64
C ALA A 511 17.51 12.39 27.17
N THR A 512 18.20 11.45 27.81
CA THR A 512 17.83 10.04 27.70
C THR A 512 16.70 9.76 28.69
N LYS A 513 15.66 9.09 28.22
CA LYS A 513 14.48 8.71 28.98
C LYS A 513 14.41 7.18 29.08
N LYS A 514 14.07 6.67 30.24
CA LYS A 514 13.82 5.24 30.48
C LYS A 514 12.54 5.10 31.31
N PHE A 515 11.69 4.16 30.91
CA PHE A 515 10.53 3.76 31.69
C PHE A 515 10.78 2.39 32.34
N ASP A 516 10.46 2.28 33.62
CA ASP A 516 10.41 1.00 34.33
C ASP A 516 9.00 0.81 34.91
N LEU A 517 8.45 -0.41 34.87
CA LEU A 517 7.13 -0.69 35.45
C LEU A 517 7.28 -0.76 36.98
N TRP A 518 6.54 0.05 37.73
CA TRP A 518 6.60 0.03 39.21
C TRP A 518 5.45 -0.76 39.83
N SER A 519 4.22 -0.52 39.39
CA SER A 519 3.04 -1.28 39.84
C SER A 519 2.03 -1.41 38.72
N LEU A 520 1.42 -2.59 38.58
CA LEU A 520 0.49 -2.88 37.49
C LEU A 520 -0.98 -2.97 37.95
N PRO A 521 -1.94 -2.56 37.11
CA PRO A 521 -3.36 -2.50 37.44
C PRO A 521 -4.02 -3.88 37.52
N ARG A 522 -5.29 -3.91 37.97
CA ARG A 522 -6.12 -5.14 37.92
C ARG A 522 -6.42 -5.55 36.48
N ILE A 523 -6.70 -4.58 35.61
CA ILE A 523 -6.89 -4.78 34.17
C ILE A 523 -5.78 -4.02 33.44
N LEU A 524 -4.88 -4.76 32.82
CA LEU A 524 -3.78 -4.23 32.02
C LEU A 524 -4.22 -4.14 30.56
N VAL A 525 -4.30 -2.92 30.05
CA VAL A 525 -4.54 -2.66 28.62
C VAL A 525 -3.20 -2.48 27.92
N VAL A 526 -2.94 -3.29 26.90
CA VAL A 526 -1.71 -3.27 26.11
C VAL A 526 -2.04 -2.96 24.66
N HIS A 527 -1.67 -1.77 24.22
CA HIS A 527 -1.76 -1.34 22.84
C HIS A 527 -0.44 -1.64 22.10
N LEU A 528 -0.53 -2.29 20.94
CA LEU A 528 0.60 -2.53 20.04
C LEU A 528 0.69 -1.37 19.04
N LYS A 529 1.75 -0.55 19.12
CA LYS A 529 1.94 0.64 18.28
C LYS A 529 2.23 0.26 16.82
N ARG A 530 1.18 -0.17 16.10
CA ARG A 530 1.25 -0.62 14.71
C ARG A 530 1.28 0.54 13.72
N PHE A 531 0.60 1.63 14.04
CA PHE A 531 0.51 2.77 13.16
C PHE A 531 1.70 3.71 13.33
N SER A 532 2.31 4.07 12.21
CA SER A 532 3.34 5.10 12.13
C SER A 532 2.86 6.23 11.24
N TYR A 533 2.98 7.45 11.74
CA TYR A 533 2.59 8.67 11.05
C TYR A 533 3.85 9.43 10.62
N SER A 534 4.08 9.51 9.31
CA SER A 534 5.02 10.45 8.70
C SER A 534 4.24 11.59 8.04
N ARG A 535 4.88 12.76 7.80
CA ARG A 535 4.24 13.92 7.13
C ARG A 535 3.60 13.56 5.79
N TYR A 536 4.12 12.54 5.10
CA TYR A 536 3.74 12.20 3.74
C TYR A 536 3.06 10.82 3.61
N TRP A 537 3.10 9.97 4.65
CA TRP A 537 2.46 8.65 4.60
C TRP A 537 2.10 8.10 5.99
N ARG A 538 1.19 7.13 5.95
CA ARG A 538 0.63 6.42 7.09
C ARG A 538 0.88 4.94 6.85
N ASP A 539 1.62 4.30 7.75
CA ASP A 539 1.99 2.88 7.61
C ASP A 539 1.46 2.05 8.79
N LYS A 540 1.25 0.75 8.54
CA LYS A 540 0.79 -0.22 9.54
C LYS A 540 1.74 -1.41 9.59
N LEU A 541 2.35 -1.63 10.75
CA LEU A 541 3.17 -2.79 11.01
C LEU A 541 2.30 -4.06 11.09
N ASP A 542 2.46 -4.94 10.11
CA ASP A 542 1.77 -6.22 9.94
C ASP A 542 2.49 -7.40 10.64
N THR A 543 3.44 -7.10 11.52
CA THR A 543 4.21 -8.09 12.30
C THR A 543 3.28 -8.90 13.19
N VAL A 544 3.38 -10.24 13.14
CA VAL A 544 2.69 -11.10 14.10
C VAL A 544 3.37 -10.94 15.45
N VAL A 545 2.60 -10.51 16.44
CA VAL A 545 3.07 -10.43 17.83
C VAL A 545 2.48 -11.63 18.55
N GLU A 546 3.33 -12.54 19.02
CA GLU A 546 2.90 -13.66 19.86
C GLU A 546 2.67 -13.16 21.28
N PHE A 547 1.43 -13.28 21.76
CA PHE A 547 1.04 -12.94 23.12
C PHE A 547 0.32 -14.11 23.78
N PRO A 548 0.60 -14.38 25.07
CA PRO A 548 -0.03 -15.50 25.78
C PRO A 548 -1.50 -15.22 26.07
N ILE A 549 -2.37 -16.19 25.80
CA ILE A 549 -3.80 -16.10 26.14
C ILE A 549 -4.00 -16.28 27.65
N ARG A 550 -3.17 -17.11 28.29
CA ARG A 550 -3.21 -17.39 29.72
C ARG A 550 -1.83 -17.30 30.33
N GLY A 551 -1.76 -16.84 31.58
CA GLY A 551 -0.54 -16.88 32.37
C GLY A 551 0.58 -15.93 31.90
N LEU A 552 0.24 -14.75 31.37
CA LEU A 552 1.22 -13.70 31.11
C LEU A 552 1.89 -13.28 32.43
N ASN A 553 3.15 -13.65 32.62
CA ASN A 553 3.91 -13.23 33.79
C ASN A 553 4.56 -11.88 33.52
N MET A 554 4.09 -10.84 34.21
CA MET A 554 4.66 -9.49 34.14
C MET A 554 5.63 -9.19 35.28
N SER A 555 5.78 -10.11 36.24
CA SER A 555 6.57 -9.89 37.46
C SER A 555 8.04 -9.59 37.15
N GLU A 556 8.58 -10.17 36.08
CA GLU A 556 9.97 -9.95 35.65
C GLU A 556 10.23 -8.52 35.16
N PHE A 557 9.20 -7.80 34.71
CA PHE A 557 9.30 -6.43 34.20
C PHE A 557 9.02 -5.37 35.26
N VAL A 558 8.59 -5.78 36.46
CA VAL A 558 8.26 -4.88 37.57
C VAL A 558 9.49 -4.68 38.45
N CYS A 559 9.88 -3.42 38.66
CA CYS A 559 11.11 -3.05 39.36
C CYS A 559 10.96 -2.86 40.88
N ASP A 560 9.75 -2.86 41.46
CA ASP A 560 9.59 -2.83 42.92
C ASP A 560 9.94 -4.22 43.51
N PRO A 561 11.01 -4.34 44.31
CA PRO A 561 11.42 -5.63 44.90
C PRO A 561 10.40 -6.21 45.89
N ARG A 562 9.42 -5.41 46.34
CA ARG A 562 8.35 -5.85 47.27
C ARG A 562 7.07 -6.25 46.54
N ALA A 563 7.04 -6.11 45.22
CA ALA A 563 5.89 -6.48 44.41
C ALA A 563 5.59 -7.98 44.54
N GLY A 564 4.30 -8.32 44.63
CA GLY A 564 3.84 -9.69 44.51
C GLY A 564 3.89 -10.19 43.06
N SER A 565 3.37 -11.40 42.86
CA SER A 565 3.24 -12.01 41.53
C SER A 565 2.21 -11.28 40.67
N TYR A 566 2.61 -10.90 39.46
CA TYR A 566 1.78 -10.26 38.45
C TYR A 566 1.52 -11.23 37.29
N VAL A 567 0.56 -12.13 37.45
CA VAL A 567 0.14 -13.07 36.40
C VAL A 567 -1.21 -12.63 35.84
N TYR A 568 -1.32 -12.56 34.51
CA TYR A 568 -2.51 -12.10 33.81
C TYR A 568 -3.06 -13.13 32.83
N ASP A 569 -4.38 -13.13 32.62
CA ASP A 569 -5.07 -13.85 31.57
C ASP A 569 -5.77 -12.88 30.62
N LEU A 570 -5.73 -13.19 29.32
CA LEU A 570 -6.36 -12.37 28.29
C LEU A 570 -7.88 -12.49 28.38
N ILE A 571 -8.58 -11.35 28.33
CA ILE A 571 -10.05 -11.28 28.39
C ILE A 571 -10.66 -10.68 27.13
N ALA A 572 -9.94 -9.83 26.39
CA ALA A 572 -10.40 -9.29 25.12
C ALA A 572 -9.24 -8.83 24.22
N VAL A 573 -9.51 -8.77 22.92
CA VAL A 573 -8.61 -8.24 21.89
C VAL A 573 -9.42 -7.36 20.94
N SER A 574 -8.98 -6.13 20.72
CA SER A 574 -9.41 -5.34 19.57
C SER A 574 -8.50 -5.67 18.38
N ASN A 575 -9.10 -6.05 17.27
CA ASN A 575 -8.41 -6.37 16.02
C ASN A 575 -8.58 -5.22 15.02
N HIS A 576 -7.61 -5.06 14.13
CA HIS A 576 -7.69 -4.16 12.99
C HIS A 576 -7.25 -4.88 11.70
N TYR A 577 -8.10 -4.86 10.68
CA TYR A 577 -7.83 -5.36 9.33
C TYR A 577 -7.71 -4.19 8.36
N GLY A 578 -6.92 -4.33 7.30
CA GLY A 578 -6.70 -3.23 6.34
C GLY A 578 -5.70 -2.17 6.80
N ALA A 579 -5.64 -1.08 6.03
CA ALA A 579 -4.71 0.03 6.18
C ALA A 579 -5.36 1.23 6.89
N MET A 580 -4.58 2.23 7.30
CA MET A 580 -5.06 3.34 8.14
C MET A 580 -6.07 4.30 7.46
N GLY A 581 -6.24 4.23 6.12
CA GLY A 581 -7.26 4.98 5.38
C GLY A 581 -8.52 4.17 5.03
N VAL A 582 -8.41 2.83 5.04
CA VAL A 582 -9.48 1.87 4.76
C VAL A 582 -9.16 0.59 5.54
N GLY A 583 -9.93 0.33 6.59
CA GLY A 583 -9.74 -0.76 7.53
C GLY A 583 -11.03 -1.14 8.26
N HIS A 584 -10.96 -2.17 9.08
CA HIS A 584 -12.12 -2.69 9.80
C HIS A 584 -11.70 -3.15 11.18
N TYR A 585 -12.44 -2.74 12.21
CA TYR A 585 -12.18 -3.13 13.59
C TYR A 585 -13.18 -4.19 14.03
N THR A 586 -12.67 -5.25 14.64
CA THR A 586 -13.50 -6.27 15.30
C THR A 586 -12.95 -6.57 16.68
N ALA A 587 -13.60 -7.45 17.44
CA ALA A 587 -13.10 -7.83 18.75
C ALA A 587 -13.26 -9.33 19.02
N TYR A 588 -12.25 -9.93 19.66
CA TYR A 588 -12.44 -11.15 20.43
C TYR A 588 -12.68 -10.77 21.88
N ALA A 589 -13.62 -11.44 22.55
CA ALA A 589 -13.75 -11.31 24.00
C ALA A 589 -14.23 -12.59 24.65
N LYS A 590 -13.77 -12.84 25.87
CA LYS A 590 -14.18 -13.96 26.71
C LYS A 590 -15.40 -13.55 27.52
N ASN A 591 -16.50 -14.27 27.36
CA ASN A 591 -17.71 -13.98 28.09
C ASN A 591 -17.58 -14.43 29.55
N LYS A 592 -17.76 -13.51 30.51
CA LYS A 592 -17.56 -13.77 31.95
C LYS A 592 -18.53 -14.80 32.55
N VAL A 593 -19.67 -15.09 31.92
CA VAL A 593 -20.71 -15.97 32.46
C VAL A 593 -20.47 -17.42 32.10
N ASN A 594 -20.03 -17.70 30.87
CA ASN A 594 -19.86 -19.07 30.37
C ASN A 594 -18.40 -19.45 30.05
N ASP A 595 -17.46 -18.52 30.26
CA ASP A 595 -16.02 -18.70 30.05
C ASP A 595 -15.62 -19.07 28.61
N LYS A 596 -16.47 -18.77 27.62
CA LYS A 596 -16.20 -19.02 26.19
C LYS A 596 -15.78 -17.76 25.45
N TRP A 597 -14.98 -17.94 24.40
CA TRP A 597 -14.57 -16.88 23.50
C TRP A 597 -15.60 -16.64 22.40
N TYR A 598 -15.81 -15.37 22.08
CA TYR A 598 -16.67 -14.92 20.99
C TYR A 598 -15.95 -13.90 20.13
N TYR A 599 -16.27 -13.90 18.84
CA TYR A 599 -15.86 -12.90 17.85
C TYR A 599 -17.03 -11.95 17.57
N PHE A 600 -16.78 -10.67 17.76
CA PHE A 600 -17.72 -9.58 17.57
C PHE A 600 -17.30 -8.78 16.34
N ASP A 601 -18.12 -8.87 15.29
CA ASP A 601 -17.97 -8.14 14.04
C ASP A 601 -19.21 -7.26 13.86
N ASP A 602 -19.11 -6.02 14.37
CA ASP A 602 -20.21 -5.08 14.50
C ASP A 602 -21.48 -5.69 15.16
N SER A 603 -22.52 -5.98 14.35
CA SER A 603 -23.78 -6.56 14.80
C SER A 603 -23.78 -8.09 14.84
N SER A 604 -22.75 -8.73 14.28
CA SER A 604 -22.60 -10.18 14.25
C SER A 604 -21.77 -10.68 15.43
N VAL A 605 -22.26 -11.74 16.07
CA VAL A 605 -21.56 -12.43 17.16
C VAL A 605 -21.47 -13.90 16.82
N SER A 606 -20.25 -14.44 16.85
CA SER A 606 -19.98 -15.85 16.56
C SER A 606 -19.07 -16.44 17.63
N VAL A 607 -19.15 -17.76 17.83
CA VAL A 607 -18.25 -18.47 18.77
C VAL A 607 -16.85 -18.50 18.17
N ALA A 608 -15.85 -18.29 19.03
CA ALA A 608 -14.44 -18.32 18.65
C ALA A 608 -13.66 -19.32 19.50
N SER A 609 -12.54 -19.76 18.97
CA SER A 609 -11.58 -20.65 19.64
C SER A 609 -10.28 -19.92 19.94
N GLU A 610 -9.53 -20.36 20.95
CA GLU A 610 -8.32 -19.68 21.42
C GLU A 610 -7.23 -19.61 20.32
N ASP A 611 -7.15 -20.60 19.43
CA ASP A 611 -6.20 -20.64 18.30
C ASP A 611 -6.43 -19.54 17.26
N GLN A 612 -7.63 -18.94 17.22
CA GLN A 612 -7.96 -17.88 16.26
C GLN A 612 -7.58 -16.48 16.76
N ILE A 613 -7.19 -16.33 18.03
CA ILE A 613 -7.01 -15.03 18.68
C ILE A 613 -5.66 -14.40 18.33
N VAL A 614 -4.59 -15.19 18.35
CA VAL A 614 -3.22 -14.70 18.14
C VAL A 614 -2.95 -14.54 16.65
N THR A 615 -3.21 -13.33 16.13
CA THR A 615 -3.03 -13.01 14.72
C THR A 615 -2.34 -11.65 14.53
N LYS A 616 -1.87 -11.36 13.31
CA LYS A 616 -1.36 -10.02 12.96
C LYS A 616 -2.40 -8.90 13.09
N ALA A 617 -3.69 -9.24 13.17
CA ALA A 617 -4.76 -8.26 13.30
C ALA A 617 -4.87 -7.70 14.74
N ALA A 618 -4.36 -8.42 15.74
CA ALA A 618 -4.41 -7.98 17.14
C ALA A 618 -3.75 -6.61 17.32
N TYR A 619 -4.49 -5.66 17.89
CA TYR A 619 -4.11 -4.26 18.00
C TYR A 619 -4.11 -3.75 19.45
N VAL A 620 -5.15 -4.03 20.22
CA VAL A 620 -5.21 -3.72 21.67
C VAL A 620 -5.61 -4.98 22.44
N LEU A 621 -4.81 -5.36 23.42
CA LEU A 621 -4.99 -6.54 24.28
C LEU A 621 -5.49 -6.09 25.66
N PHE A 622 -6.47 -6.80 26.21
CA PHE A 622 -6.99 -6.58 27.56
C PHE A 622 -6.68 -7.80 28.41
N TYR A 623 -5.90 -7.59 29.46
CA TYR A 623 -5.44 -8.62 30.38
C TYR A 623 -6.01 -8.38 31.77
N GLN A 624 -6.54 -9.44 32.40
CA GLN A 624 -7.00 -9.41 33.78
C GLN A 624 -6.00 -10.11 34.70
N ARG A 625 -5.60 -9.43 35.77
CA ARG A 625 -4.71 -9.99 36.79
C ARG A 625 -5.42 -11.13 37.51
N ARG A 626 -4.74 -12.26 37.68
CA ARG A 626 -5.21 -13.32 38.59
C ARG A 626 -5.20 -12.76 40.00
N ASN A 627 -6.24 -13.05 40.76
CA ASN A 627 -6.18 -12.83 42.19
C ASN A 627 -5.16 -13.84 42.74
N SER A 628 -4.14 -13.36 43.45
CA SER A 628 -3.32 -14.22 44.29
C SER A 628 -4.21 -14.81 45.38
N GLU A 629 -4.30 -16.13 45.45
CA GLU A 629 -4.87 -16.85 46.61
C GLU A 629 -4.14 -16.47 47.91
#